data_AF-A0A525HP49-F1
#
_entry.id   AF-A0A525HP49-F1
#
_cell.length_a   1.000
_cell.length_b   1.000
_cell.length_c   1.000
_cell.angle_alpha   90.00
_cell.angle_beta   90.00
_cell.angle_gamma   90.00
#
_symmetry.space_group_name_H-M   'P 1'
#
loop_
_entity.id
_entity.type
_entity.pdbx_description
1 polymer ?
#
loop_
_entity_poly.entity_id
_entity_poly.type
_entity_poly.pdbx_seq_one_letter_code
_entity_poly.pdbx_strand_id
1 'polypeptide(L)'
;MRYVAPNKRVVDENAVRGGPGPGAFKLTPEDEGGLSVTEIEHFGANDAPTRVIAAVAFRASIPSKKLGANGLFARATVGAVKSAAAGYKKSVRVVHDPVEGNPGHAEIRHFDDNDFDLLAFFATDVFVDYEVVSAMGIPPA
;
A
#
# COMPACT_ATOMS: atom_id res chain seq x y z
N MET A 1 -4.42 1.13 -2.93
CA MET A 1 -2.99 1.52 -2.92
C MET A 1 -2.43 1.50 -1.51
N ARG A 2 -1.14 1.22 -1.34
CA ARG A 2 -0.45 1.18 -0.05
C ARG A 2 0.74 2.13 -0.06
N TYR A 3 0.89 2.93 0.99
CA TYR A 3 2.12 3.67 1.21
C TYR A 3 3.23 2.74 1.69
N VAL A 4 4.42 2.92 1.13
CA VAL A 4 5.63 2.17 1.46
C VAL A 4 6.72 3.15 1.85
N ALA A 5 7.10 3.10 3.13
CA ALA A 5 8.15 3.95 3.67
C ALA A 5 9.50 3.67 2.96
N PRO A 6 10.40 4.68 2.86
CA PRO A 6 11.67 4.54 2.14
C PRO A 6 12.47 3.30 2.54
N ASN A 7 12.55 2.99 3.84
CA ASN A 7 13.27 1.85 4.41
C ASN A 7 12.61 0.48 4.18
N LYS A 8 11.40 0.44 3.60
CA LYS A 8 10.68 -0.79 3.24
C LYS A 8 10.73 -1.09 1.74
N ARG A 9 11.45 -0.28 0.97
CA ARG A 9 11.71 -0.50 -0.46
C ARG A 9 12.89 -1.45 -0.65
N VAL A 10 12.88 -2.21 -1.74
CA VAL A 10 14.05 -2.99 -2.16
C VAL A 10 15.20 -2.03 -2.49
N VAL A 11 16.40 -2.38 -2.09
CA VAL A 11 17.63 -1.64 -2.41
C VAL A 11 18.51 -2.60 -3.21
N ASP A 12 18.92 -2.18 -4.41
CA ASP A 12 19.84 -2.97 -5.22
C ASP A 12 21.30 -2.78 -4.76
N GLU A 13 22.22 -3.49 -5.41
CA GLU A 13 23.66 -3.42 -5.15
C GLU A 13 24.27 -2.01 -5.34
N ASN A 14 23.60 -1.14 -6.10
CA ASN A 14 24.02 0.23 -6.37
C ASN A 14 23.34 1.25 -5.44
N ALA A 15 22.70 0.78 -4.36
CA ALA A 15 21.92 1.58 -3.43
C ALA A 15 20.71 2.32 -4.06
N VAL A 16 20.27 1.89 -5.24
CA VAL A 16 19.06 2.42 -5.88
C VAL A 16 17.84 1.76 -5.22
N ARG A 17 16.89 2.59 -4.78
CA ARG A 17 15.65 2.10 -4.21
C ARG A 17 14.69 1.70 -5.34
N GLY A 18 14.29 0.44 -5.37
CA GLY A 18 13.29 -0.13 -6.28
C GLY A 18 11.86 -0.02 -5.73
N GLY A 19 11.04 -1.01 -6.10
CA GLY A 19 9.66 -1.18 -5.65
C GLY A 19 9.53 -1.59 -4.17
N PRO A 20 8.33 -1.98 -3.74
CA PRO A 20 8.11 -2.43 -2.37
C PRO A 20 8.93 -3.70 -2.08
N GLY A 21 9.44 -3.82 -0.84
CA GLY A 21 9.98 -5.07 -0.33
C GLY A 21 8.93 -5.85 0.49
N PRO A 22 9.16 -7.14 0.81
CA PRO A 22 8.19 -7.95 1.57
C PRO A 22 7.85 -7.32 2.94
N GLY A 23 8.82 -6.66 3.55
CA GLY A 23 8.64 -5.95 4.83
C GLY A 23 7.65 -4.77 4.79
N ALA A 24 7.21 -4.34 3.60
CA ALA A 24 6.15 -3.35 3.43
C ALA A 24 4.74 -3.93 3.67
N PHE A 25 4.61 -5.26 3.62
CA PHE A 25 3.33 -5.98 3.76
C PHE A 25 3.19 -6.71 5.10
N LYS A 26 4.20 -6.62 5.97
CA LYS A 26 4.09 -7.06 7.36
C LYS A 26 3.08 -6.19 8.10
N LEU A 27 2.26 -6.84 8.91
CA LEU A 27 1.35 -6.23 9.86
C LEU A 27 2.14 -5.68 11.05
N THR A 28 1.74 -4.51 11.54
CA THR A 28 2.21 -3.98 12.81
C THR A 28 1.14 -4.20 13.89
N PRO A 29 1.48 -4.09 15.18
CA PRO A 29 0.46 -4.14 16.24
C PRO A 29 -0.69 -3.15 16.03
N GLU A 30 -0.41 -2.00 15.41
CA GLU A 30 -1.38 -0.96 15.10
C GLU A 30 -2.28 -1.29 13.89
N ASP A 31 -1.92 -2.28 13.07
CA ASP A 31 -2.74 -2.72 11.93
C ASP A 31 -3.93 -3.58 12.37
N GLU A 32 -4.04 -4.00 13.65
CA GLU A 32 -5.14 -4.81 14.20
C GLU A 32 -5.53 -6.06 13.36
N GLY A 33 -4.56 -6.62 12.62
CA GLY A 33 -4.77 -7.78 11.74
C GLY A 33 -5.21 -7.43 10.30
N GLY A 34 -5.22 -6.15 9.93
CA GLY A 34 -5.57 -5.64 8.61
C GLY A 34 -4.50 -4.74 8.02
N LEU A 35 -3.97 -5.11 6.85
CA LEU A 35 -2.99 -4.27 6.16
C LEU A 35 -3.67 -3.05 5.56
N SER A 36 -3.37 -1.88 6.12
CA SER A 36 -3.93 -0.61 5.65
C SER A 36 -3.61 -0.34 4.18
N VAL A 37 -4.66 -0.06 3.41
CA VAL A 37 -4.64 0.39 2.03
C VAL A 37 -5.69 1.50 1.81
N THR A 38 -5.67 2.11 0.64
CA THR A 38 -6.65 3.13 0.23
C THR A 38 -7.22 2.76 -1.13
N GLU A 39 -8.52 2.59 -1.22
CA GLU A 39 -9.26 2.38 -2.47
C GLU A 39 -9.21 3.67 -3.29
N ILE A 40 -8.59 3.62 -4.47
CA ILE A 40 -8.42 4.82 -5.32
C ILE A 40 -9.78 5.18 -5.93
N GLU A 41 -10.54 4.16 -6.31
CA GLU A 41 -11.84 4.25 -6.96
C GLU A 41 -12.90 4.95 -6.10
N HIS A 42 -12.68 5.01 -4.78
CA HIS A 42 -13.49 5.80 -3.87
C HIS A 42 -13.48 7.30 -4.22
N PHE A 43 -12.37 7.79 -4.79
CA PHE A 43 -12.17 9.21 -5.08
C PHE A 43 -12.45 9.58 -6.56
N GLY A 44 -12.68 8.59 -7.43
CA GLY A 44 -12.91 8.83 -8.86
C GLY A 44 -12.32 7.75 -9.76
N ALA A 45 -12.15 8.08 -11.05
CA ALA A 45 -11.47 7.19 -11.98
C ALA A 45 -9.99 7.02 -11.59
N ASN A 46 -9.40 5.85 -11.80
CA ASN A 46 -8.00 5.60 -11.47
C ASN A 46 -7.04 6.32 -12.45
N ASP A 47 -6.93 7.64 -12.29
CA ASP A 47 -6.07 8.54 -13.06
C ASP A 47 -5.05 9.25 -12.13
N ALA A 48 -4.18 10.09 -12.70
CA ALA A 48 -3.17 10.80 -11.91
C ALA A 48 -3.77 11.73 -10.83
N PRO A 49 -4.74 12.61 -11.13
CA PRO A 49 -5.38 13.44 -10.12
C PRO A 49 -5.99 12.64 -8.96
N THR A 50 -6.70 11.55 -9.25
CA THR A 50 -7.36 10.74 -8.23
C THR A 50 -6.35 10.02 -7.34
N ARG A 51 -5.23 9.55 -7.91
CA ARG A 51 -4.12 8.96 -7.13
C ARG A 51 -3.50 9.97 -6.16
N VAL A 52 -3.39 11.25 -6.55
CA VAL A 52 -2.92 12.32 -5.66
C VAL A 52 -3.93 12.57 -4.54
N ILE A 53 -5.22 12.62 -4.83
CA ILE A 53 -6.28 12.78 -3.81
C ILE A 53 -6.23 11.63 -2.80
N ALA A 54 -6.14 10.39 -3.27
CA ALA A 54 -6.00 9.23 -2.41
C ALA A 54 -4.73 9.30 -1.52
N ALA A 55 -3.62 9.82 -2.06
CA ALA A 55 -2.38 9.99 -1.30
C ALA A 55 -2.47 11.08 -0.24
N VAL A 56 -3.17 12.17 -0.55
CA VAL A 56 -3.49 13.24 0.42
C VAL A 56 -4.40 12.69 1.52
N ALA A 57 -5.40 11.88 1.18
CA ALA A 57 -6.29 11.23 2.14
C ALA A 57 -5.52 10.29 3.07
N PHE A 58 -4.67 9.41 2.53
CA PHE A 58 -3.78 8.57 3.33
C PHE A 58 -2.88 9.39 4.26
N ARG A 59 -2.31 10.50 3.77
CA ARG A 59 -1.50 11.39 4.60
C ARG A 59 -2.31 12.00 5.74
N ALA A 60 -3.57 12.36 5.48
CA ALA A 60 -4.44 12.94 6.48
C ALA A 60 -4.83 11.95 7.59
N SER A 61 -4.87 10.64 7.28
CA SER A 61 -5.21 9.60 8.26
C SER A 61 -4.05 9.16 9.15
N ILE A 62 -2.78 9.51 8.84
CA ILE A 62 -1.64 9.17 9.70
C ILE A 62 -1.33 10.30 10.70
N PRO A 63 -1.03 9.99 11.98
CA PRO A 63 -0.82 11.02 13.01
C PRO A 63 0.29 12.03 12.68
N SER A 64 1.35 11.58 12.02
CA SER A 64 2.50 12.44 11.68
C SER A 64 2.20 13.41 10.54
N LYS A 65 1.17 13.13 9.72
CA LYS A 65 0.87 13.80 8.44
C LYS A 65 2.09 13.92 7.50
N LYS A 66 3.10 13.07 7.68
CA LYS A 66 4.37 13.11 6.95
C LYS A 66 4.50 11.91 6.03
N LEU A 67 4.76 12.20 4.76
CA LEU A 67 5.18 11.21 3.78
C LEU A 67 6.68 11.41 3.51
N GLY A 68 7.44 10.32 3.46
CA GLY A 68 8.84 10.39 3.06
C GLY A 68 8.92 10.66 1.56
N ALA A 69 9.74 11.65 1.15
CA ALA A 69 9.89 12.01 -0.27
C ALA A 69 10.31 10.83 -1.16
N ASN A 70 11.13 9.92 -0.61
CA ASN A 70 11.55 8.69 -1.26
C ASN A 70 10.66 7.48 -0.92
N GLY A 71 9.50 7.68 -0.29
CA GLY A 71 8.48 6.66 -0.17
C GLY A 71 7.78 6.44 -1.50
N LEU A 72 6.95 5.41 -1.59
CA LEU A 72 6.11 5.17 -2.77
C LEU A 72 4.68 4.83 -2.38
N PHE A 73 3.75 5.05 -3.30
CA PHE A 73 2.41 4.48 -3.25
C PHE A 73 2.32 3.34 -4.25
N ALA A 74 2.29 2.11 -3.74
CA ALA A 74 2.13 0.91 -4.54
C ALA A 74 0.66 0.59 -4.76
N ARG A 75 0.32 0.11 -5.94
CA ARG A 75 -1.05 -0.09 -6.41
C ARG A 75 -1.25 -1.53 -6.83
N ALA A 76 -2.45 -2.03 -6.59
CA ALA A 76 -2.90 -3.36 -6.93
C ALA A 76 -4.42 -3.33 -7.12
N THR A 77 -4.93 -4.23 -7.94
CA THR A 77 -6.38 -4.47 -8.03
C THR A 77 -6.81 -5.47 -6.97
N VAL A 78 -8.05 -5.37 -6.49
CA VAL A 78 -8.63 -6.36 -5.55
C VAL A 78 -8.58 -7.77 -6.13
N GLY A 79 -8.78 -7.92 -7.44
CA GLY A 79 -8.66 -9.20 -8.14
C GLY A 79 -7.26 -9.81 -8.07
N ALA A 80 -6.21 -8.99 -8.25
CA ALA A 80 -4.82 -9.44 -8.15
C ALA A 80 -4.48 -9.90 -6.72
N VAL A 81 -4.89 -9.12 -5.70
CA VAL A 81 -4.68 -9.48 -4.28
C VAL A 81 -5.35 -10.81 -3.93
N LYS A 82 -6.61 -11.01 -4.35
CA LYS A 82 -7.34 -12.25 -4.10
C LYS A 82 -6.76 -13.44 -4.84
N SER A 83 -6.38 -13.26 -6.11
CA SER A 83 -5.79 -14.32 -6.93
C SER A 83 -4.44 -14.77 -6.39
N ALA A 84 -3.61 -13.81 -5.96
CA ALA A 84 -2.34 -14.04 -5.29
C ALA A 84 -2.53 -14.91 -4.04
N ALA A 85 -3.39 -14.48 -3.12
CA ALA A 85 -3.65 -15.23 -1.89
C ALA A 85 -4.18 -16.64 -2.14
N ALA A 86 -5.07 -16.81 -3.13
CA ALA A 86 -5.60 -18.12 -3.52
C ALA A 86 -4.48 -19.08 -3.98
N GLY A 87 -3.47 -18.58 -4.70
CA GLY A 87 -2.27 -19.34 -5.08
C GLY A 87 -1.51 -19.93 -3.89
N TYR A 88 -1.57 -19.27 -2.72
CA TYR A 88 -0.97 -19.72 -1.47
C TYR A 88 -1.96 -20.42 -0.52
N LYS A 89 -3.14 -20.83 -1.01
CA LYS A 89 -4.21 -21.44 -0.21
C LYS A 89 -4.70 -20.56 0.94
N LYS A 90 -4.62 -19.23 0.77
CA LYS A 90 -5.11 -18.23 1.73
C LYS A 90 -6.37 -17.57 1.20
N SER A 91 -7.28 -17.23 2.11
CA SER A 91 -8.54 -16.54 1.79
C SER A 91 -8.52 -15.12 2.34
N VAL A 92 -7.79 -14.23 1.67
CA VAL A 92 -7.74 -12.82 2.05
C VAL A 92 -9.09 -12.12 1.83
N ARG A 93 -9.39 -11.15 2.70
CA ARG A 93 -10.56 -10.29 2.58
C ARG A 93 -10.11 -8.85 2.41
N VAL A 94 -10.70 -8.14 1.44
CA VAL A 94 -10.56 -6.69 1.35
C VAL A 94 -11.82 -6.07 1.96
N VAL A 95 -11.65 -5.23 2.98
CA VAL A 95 -12.75 -4.61 3.74
C VAL A 95 -12.62 -3.10 3.59
N HIS A 96 -13.70 -2.43 3.20
CA HIS A 96 -13.78 -0.97 3.29
C HIS A 96 -13.98 -0.59 4.76
N ASP A 97 -13.08 0.24 5.29
CA ASP A 97 -13.03 0.61 6.70
C ASP A 97 -12.62 2.08 6.84
N PRO A 98 -13.51 3.03 6.51
CA PRO A 98 -13.16 4.44 6.42
C PRO A 98 -12.66 4.98 7.76
N VAL A 99 -11.58 5.77 7.72
CA VAL A 99 -11.03 6.44 8.91
C VAL A 99 -11.05 7.96 8.75
N GLU A 100 -10.83 8.69 9.83
CA GLU A 100 -10.73 10.14 9.79
C GLU A 100 -9.64 10.58 8.80
N GLY A 101 -9.98 11.50 7.90
CA GLY A 101 -9.08 11.99 6.85
C GLY A 101 -8.93 11.07 5.64
N ASN A 102 -9.36 9.80 5.71
CA ASN A 102 -9.29 8.85 4.61
C ASN A 102 -10.59 8.05 4.43
N PRO A 103 -11.60 8.58 3.71
CA PRO A 103 -12.86 7.90 3.50
C PRO A 103 -12.74 6.69 2.53
N GLY A 104 -11.66 6.64 1.74
CA GLY A 104 -11.31 5.49 0.92
C GLY A 104 -10.43 4.46 1.65
N HIS A 105 -10.24 4.57 2.96
CA HIS A 105 -9.45 3.57 3.70
C HIS A 105 -10.09 2.19 3.60
N ALA A 106 -9.24 1.19 3.38
CA ALA A 106 -9.61 -0.20 3.30
C ALA A 106 -8.48 -1.06 3.85
N GLU A 107 -8.75 -2.32 4.13
CA GLU A 107 -7.79 -3.24 4.72
C GLU A 107 -7.77 -4.56 3.99
N ILE A 108 -6.58 -5.13 3.84
CA ILE A 108 -6.40 -6.53 3.43
C ILE A 108 -6.25 -7.36 4.71
N ARG A 109 -7.19 -8.26 4.98
CA ARG A 109 -7.25 -9.12 6.17
C ARG A 109 -7.07 -10.59 5.82
N HIS A 110 -6.95 -11.42 6.87
CA HIS A 110 -6.87 -12.89 6.81
C HIS A 110 -5.58 -13.43 6.19
N PHE A 111 -4.44 -12.82 6.54
CA PHE A 111 -3.11 -13.38 6.36
C PHE A 111 -2.27 -13.04 7.62
N ASP A 112 -1.13 -13.69 7.78
CA ASP A 112 -0.24 -13.45 8.92
C ASP A 112 1.19 -13.14 8.49
N ASP A 113 1.99 -12.60 9.42
CA ASP A 113 3.38 -12.19 9.16
C ASP A 113 4.35 -13.34 8.88
N ASN A 114 3.96 -14.58 9.19
CA ASN A 114 4.74 -15.78 8.90
C ASN A 114 4.45 -16.31 7.49
N ASP A 115 3.50 -15.73 6.77
CA ASP A 115 3.23 -16.02 5.36
C ASP A 115 4.27 -15.36 4.45
N PHE A 116 5.57 -15.60 4.71
CA PHE A 116 6.68 -14.93 4.03
C PHE A 116 6.60 -15.01 2.51
N ASP A 117 6.17 -16.15 1.96
CA ASP A 117 6.01 -16.33 0.52
C ASP A 117 4.90 -15.44 -0.04
N LEU A 118 3.78 -15.28 0.67
CA LEU A 118 2.70 -14.39 0.28
C LEU A 118 3.14 -12.92 0.35
N LEU A 119 3.86 -12.53 1.40
CA LEU A 119 4.37 -11.17 1.54
C LEU A 119 5.40 -10.84 0.45
N ALA A 120 6.24 -11.81 0.08
CA ALA A 120 7.17 -11.68 -1.02
C ALA A 120 6.42 -11.54 -2.35
N PHE A 121 5.43 -12.38 -2.60
CA PHE A 121 4.61 -12.32 -3.81
C PHE A 121 3.80 -11.02 -3.92
N PHE A 122 3.31 -10.49 -2.80
CA PHE A 122 2.71 -9.16 -2.77
C PHE A 122 3.68 -8.09 -3.26
N ALA A 123 4.94 -8.16 -2.84
CA ALA A 123 5.96 -7.22 -3.25
C ALA A 123 6.38 -7.36 -4.72
N THR A 124 6.50 -8.57 -5.24
CA THR A 124 7.10 -8.86 -6.55
C THR A 124 6.11 -8.96 -7.70
N ASP A 125 4.83 -9.26 -7.42
CA ASP A 125 3.85 -9.60 -8.47
C ASP A 125 2.54 -8.82 -8.34
N VAL A 126 2.14 -8.41 -7.13
CA VAL A 126 0.83 -7.75 -6.91
C VAL A 126 0.94 -6.24 -6.86
N PHE A 127 1.89 -5.70 -6.09
CA PHE A 127 2.07 -4.27 -5.85
C PHE A 127 3.24 -3.69 -6.66
N VAL A 128 3.38 -4.14 -7.91
CA VAL A 128 4.48 -3.77 -8.81
C VAL A 128 4.28 -2.44 -9.52
N ASP A 129 3.04 -1.97 -9.62
CA ASP A 129 2.73 -0.64 -10.15
C ASP A 129 2.79 0.38 -9.02
N TYR A 130 3.74 1.31 -9.06
CA TYR A 130 3.96 2.26 -7.99
C TYR A 130 4.40 3.62 -8.51
N GLU A 131 4.21 4.64 -7.68
CA GLU A 131 4.69 5.99 -7.93
C GLU A 131 5.44 6.51 -6.72
N VAL A 132 6.59 7.17 -6.94
CA VAL A 132 7.39 7.75 -5.86
C VAL A 132 6.72 9.03 -5.38
N VAL A 133 6.63 9.22 -4.06
CA VAL A 133 5.96 10.38 -3.44
C VAL A 133 6.42 11.72 -4.01
N SER A 134 7.73 11.88 -4.23
CA SER A 134 8.30 13.11 -4.82
C SER A 134 7.88 13.37 -6.27
N ALA A 135 7.45 12.36 -7.01
CA ALA A 135 7.01 12.47 -8.39
C ALA A 135 5.50 12.74 -8.53
N MET A 136 4.71 12.46 -7.48
CA MET A 136 3.25 12.55 -7.53
C MET A 136 2.70 13.99 -7.50
N GLY A 137 3.51 14.99 -7.15
CA GLY A 137 3.03 16.37 -6.99
C GLY A 137 2.04 16.54 -5.82
N ILE A 138 2.19 15.74 -4.75
CA ILE A 138 1.37 15.86 -3.53
C ILE A 138 1.67 17.24 -2.90
N PRO A 139 0.65 18.08 -2.63
CA PRO A 139 0.84 19.38 -1.97
C PRO A 139 1.55 19.23 -0.63
N PRO A 140 2.24 20.25 -0.09
CA PRO A 140 2.78 20.19 1.27
C PRO A 140 1.68 19.93 2.32
N ALA A 141 2.08 19.43 3.49
CA ALA A 141 1.18 19.12 4.60
C ALA A 141 0.75 20.37 5.36
#